data_AF-A0AB74HRL9-F1
#
_entry.id   AF-A0AB74HRL9-F1
#
_cell.length_a   1.000
_cell.length_b   1.000
_cell.length_c   1.000
_cell.angle_alpha   90.00
_cell.angle_beta   90.00
_cell.angle_gamma   90.00
#
_symmetry.space_group_name_H-M   'P 1'
#
loop_
_entity.id
_entity.type
_entity.pdbx_description
1 polymer ?
#
loop_
_entity_poly.entity_id
_entity_poly.type
_entity_poly.pdbx_seq_one_letter_code
_entity_poly.pdbx_strand_id
1 'polypeptide(L)' 'MSTKSLTLIFISVYILMSLPAMLGIGYVIDWIPETTLLEKIKGHVIEGLVNNYLFKMVVSGVVSVYSHSHFYIGCER' A
#
# COMPACT_ATOMS: atom_id res chain seq x y z
N MET A 1 5.50 19.63 -8.95
CA MET A 1 4.36 18.70 -8.81
C MET A 1 3.32 19.30 -7.87
N SER A 2 2.02 19.24 -8.20
CA SER A 2 0.96 19.61 -7.25
C SER A 2 0.99 18.66 -6.05
N THR A 3 0.62 19.14 -4.86
CA THR A 3 0.46 18.32 -3.64
C THR A 3 -0.45 17.11 -3.88
N LYS A 4 -1.44 17.25 -4.78
CA LYS A 4 -2.32 16.15 -5.22
C LYS A 4 -1.54 14.97 -5.82
N SER A 5 -0.50 15.26 -6.58
CA SER A 5 0.31 14.23 -7.25
C SER A 5 1.22 13.51 -6.25
N LEU A 6 1.74 14.20 -5.24
CA LEU A 6 2.47 13.59 -4.12
C LEU A 6 1.58 12.59 -3.38
N THR A 7 0.35 12.99 -3.05
CA THR A 7 -0.61 12.13 -2.37
C THR A 7 -0.97 10.90 -3.21
N LEU A 8 -1.15 11.08 -4.53
CA LEU A 8 -1.45 9.96 -5.44
C LEU A 8 -0.31 8.95 -5.53
N ILE A 9 0.95 9.39 -5.64
CA ILE A 9 2.12 8.49 -5.65
C ILE A 9 2.21 7.75 -4.31
N PHE A 10 2.06 8.47 -3.20
CA PHE A 10 2.08 7.87 -1.86
C PHE A 10 1.03 6.74 -1.73
N ILE A 11 -0.23 7.03 -2.07
CA ILE A 11 -1.32 6.06 -1.99
C ILE A 11 -1.05 4.87 -2.92
N SER A 12 -0.58 5.13 -4.14
CA SER A 12 -0.34 4.08 -5.14
C SER A 12 0.73 3.10 -4.68
N VAL A 13 1.87 3.61 -4.19
CA VAL A 13 2.97 2.79 -3.68
C VAL A 13 2.54 2.01 -2.45
N TYR A 14 1.78 2.63 -1.54
CA TYR A 14 1.27 1.96 -0.34
C TYR A 14 0.34 0.79 -0.68
N ILE A 15 -0.58 0.97 -1.63
CA ILE A 15 -1.49 -0.09 -2.09
C ILE A 15 -0.68 -1.21 -2.77
N LEU A 16 0.27 -0.86 -3.64
CA LEU A 16 1.15 -1.83 -4.32
C LEU A 16 1.91 -2.72 -3.35
N MET A 17 2.49 -2.15 -2.30
CA MET A 17 3.16 -2.93 -1.25
C MET A 17 2.21 -3.77 -0.40
N SER A 18 0.93 -3.40 -0.33
CA SER A 18 -0.08 -4.14 0.42
C SER A 18 -0.67 -5.32 -0.37
N LEU A 19 -0.58 -5.31 -1.71
CA LEU A 19 -1.15 -6.36 -2.58
C LEU A 19 -0.72 -7.79 -2.21
N PRO A 20 0.57 -8.11 -1.97
CA PRO A 20 0.96 -9.47 -1.62
C PRO A 20 0.28 -9.97 -0.35
N ALA A 21 0.18 -9.10 0.66
CA ALA A 21 -0.48 -9.43 1.93
C ALA A 21 -2.00 -9.54 1.78
N MET A 22 -2.61 -8.69 0.95
CA MET A 22 -4.05 -8.75 0.62
C MET A 22 -4.44 -10.01 -0.16
N LEU A 23 -3.48 -10.63 -0.86
CA LEU A 23 -3.63 -11.89 -1.58
C LEU A 23 -3.23 -13.12 -0.75
N GLY A 24 -2.80 -12.92 0.51
CA GLY A 24 -2.47 -14.02 1.42
C GLY A 24 -1.10 -14.64 1.24
N ILE A 25 -0.22 -13.95 0.52
CA ILE A 25 1.14 -14.42 0.30
C ILE A 25 1.91 -14.26 1.61
N GLY A 26 2.20 -15.37 2.27
CA GLY A 26 2.97 -15.41 3.52
C GLY A 26 2.16 -15.25 4.81
N TYR A 27 0.82 -15.29 4.75
CA TYR A 27 -0.03 -15.22 5.94
C TYR A 27 -1.30 -16.07 5.80
N VAL A 28 -1.57 -16.90 6.82
CA VAL A 28 -2.78 -17.73 6.89
C VAL A 28 -3.69 -17.14 7.96
N ILE A 29 -4.90 -16.74 7.56
CA ILE A 29 -5.93 -16.29 8.49
C ILE A 29 -6.76 -17.50 8.91
N ASP A 30 -6.84 -17.74 10.22
CA ASP A 30 -7.71 -18.78 10.77
C ASP A 30 -9.17 -18.34 10.68
N TRP A 31 -9.92 -18.95 9.77
CA TRP A 31 -11.33 -18.67 9.58
C TRP A 31 -12.19 -19.66 10.37
N ILE A 32 -13.26 -19.15 10.97
CA ILE A 32 -14.32 -19.99 11.51
C ILE A 32 -15.03 -20.67 10.32
N PRO A 33 -15.43 -21.95 10.43
CA PRO A 33 -16.04 -22.69 9.32
C PRO A 33 -17.31 -22.03 8.75
N GLU A 34 -18.00 -21.19 9.52
CA GLU A 34 -19.24 -20.52 9.14
C GLU A 34 -19.04 -19.17 8.41
N THR A 35 -17.78 -18.72 8.24
CA THR A 35 -17.50 -17.42 7.61
C THR A 35 -17.76 -17.44 6.10
N THR A 36 -18.53 -16.47 5.61
CA THR A 36 -18.87 -16.34 4.19
C THR A 36 -17.66 -15.93 3.34
N LEU A 37 -17.67 -16.23 2.04
CA LEU A 37 -16.57 -15.87 1.14
C LEU A 37 -16.32 -14.36 1.09
N LEU A 38 -17.37 -13.54 1.16
CA LEU A 38 -17.25 -12.09 1.17
C LEU A 38 -16.55 -11.58 2.44
N GLU A 39 -16.84 -12.16 3.59
CA GLU A 39 -16.17 -11.84 4.84
C GLU A 39 -14.69 -12.24 4.82
N LYS A 40 -14.37 -13.40 4.21
CA LYS A 40 -12.99 -13.83 4.04
C LYS A 40 -12.18 -12.86 3.20
N ILE A 41 -12.74 -12.43 2.05
CA ILE A 41 -12.09 -11.43 1.18
C ILE A 41 -11.91 -10.11 1.92
N LYS A 42 -12.94 -9.62 2.63
CA LYS A 42 -12.86 -8.38 3.39
C LYS A 42 -11.77 -8.43 4.46
N GLY A 43 -11.70 -9.51 5.23
CA GLY A 43 -10.67 -9.63 6.25
C GLY A 43 -9.28 -9.72 5.63
N HIS A 44 -9.10 -10.41 4.49
CA HIS A 44 -7.81 -10.42 3.80
C HIS A 44 -7.36 -9.05 3.30
N VAL A 45 -8.30 -8.26 2.75
CA VAL A 45 -8.05 -6.89 2.30
C VAL A 45 -7.65 -6.00 3.48
N ILE A 46 -8.38 -6.06 4.59
CA ILE A 46 -8.13 -5.23 5.77
C ILE A 46 -6.81 -5.64 6.42
N GLU A 47 -6.61 -6.92 6.67
CA GLU A 47 -5.40 -7.47 7.28
C GLU A 47 -4.18 -7.14 6.41
N GLY A 48 -4.29 -7.34 5.09
CA GLY A 48 -3.22 -7.03 4.16
C GLY A 48 -2.86 -5.55 4.10
N LEU A 49 -3.83 -4.66 4.34
CA LEU A 49 -3.61 -3.22 4.37
C LEU A 49 -2.98 -2.74 5.70
N VAL A 50 -3.40 -3.32 6.82
CA VAL A 50 -2.98 -2.96 8.18
C VAL A 50 -1.65 -3.64 8.58
N ASN A 51 -1.40 -4.85 8.10
CA ASN A 51 -0.18 -5.59 8.41
C ASN A 51 1.05 -4.76 7.99
N ASN A 52 1.99 -4.56 8.91
CA ASN A 52 3.20 -3.75 8.69
C ASN A 52 2.91 -2.33 8.13
N TYR A 53 1.80 -1.70 8.53
CA TYR A 53 1.41 -0.38 8.05
C TYR A 53 2.50 0.68 8.24
N LEU A 54 3.24 0.64 9.36
CA LEU A 54 4.34 1.57 9.64
C LEU A 54 5.45 1.47 8.59
N PHE A 55 5.88 0.25 8.26
CA PHE A 55 6.92 0.03 7.25
C PHE A 55 6.46 0.55 5.88
N LYS A 56 5.24 0.18 5.48
CA LYS A 56 4.66 0.64 4.21
C LYS A 56 4.53 2.15 4.15
N MET A 57 4.12 2.79 5.24
CA MET A 57 3.98 4.25 5.36
C MET A 57 5.32 4.97 5.21
N VAL A 58 6.38 4.46 5.85
CA VAL A 58 7.73 5.04 5.72
C VAL A 58 8.23 4.90 4.28
N VAL A 59 8.11 3.71 3.69
CA VAL A 59 8.57 3.46 2.31
C VAL A 59 7.78 4.29 1.30
N SER A 60 6.45 4.34 1.39
CA SER A 60 5.62 5.15 0.50
C SER A 60 5.92 6.65 0.67
N GLY A 61 6.22 7.09 1.89
CA GLY A 61 6.70 8.45 2.19
C GLY A 61 7.99 8.76 1.44
N VAL A 62 9.03 7.96 1.63
CA VAL A 62 10.34 8.13 0.98
C VAL A 62 10.21 8.12 -0.54
N VAL A 63 9.48 7.16 -1.11
CA VAL A 63 9.29 7.07 -2.57
C VAL A 63 8.57 8.32 -3.09
N SER A 64 7.51 8.78 -2.42
CA SER A 64 6.78 9.98 -2.85
C SER A 64 7.66 11.23 -2.89
N VAL A 65 8.52 11.43 -1.88
CA VAL A 65 9.45 12.56 -1.81
C VAL A 65 10.55 12.42 -2.87
N TYR A 66 11.09 11.22 -3.06
CA TYR A 66 12.10 10.96 -4.08
C TYR A 66 11.58 11.20 -5.50
N SER A 67 10.39 10.68 -5.82
CA SER A 67 9.74 10.91 -7.12
C SER A 67 9.46 12.39 -7.37
N HIS A 68 9.10 13.14 -6.33
CA HIS A 68 8.96 14.58 -6.42
C HIS A 68 10.30 15.24 -6.74
N SER A 69 11.33 15.00 -5.94
CA SER A 69 12.65 15.64 -6.11
C SER A 69 13.29 15.33 -7.46
N HIS A 70 13.18 14.10 -7.95
CA HIS A 70 13.72 13.68 -9.25
C HIS A 70 13.00 14.37 -10.44
N PHE A 71 11.70 14.64 -10.31
CA PHE A 71 10.94 15.34 -11.36
C PHE A 71 11.31 16.83 -11.46
N TYR A 72 11.61 17.51 -10.33
CA TYR A 72 12.07 18.90 -10.37
C TYR A 72 13.41 19.04 -11.07
N ILE A 73 14.36 18.14 -10.82
CA ILE A 73 15.68 18.13 -11.45
C ILE A 73 15.60 17.87 -12.96
N GLY A 74 14.61 17.09 -13.42
CA GLY A 74 14.37 16.84 -14.84
C GLY A 74 13.68 17.99 -15.59
N CYS A 75 13.09 18.97 -14.90
CA CYS A 75 12.41 20.12 -15.49
C CYS A 75 13.34 21.33 -15.68
N GLU A 76 14.52 21.31 -15.05
CA GLU A 76 15.51 22.40 -15.08
C GLU A 76 16.67 22.14 -16.07
N ARG A 77 16.60 21.04 -16.84
CA ARG A 77 17.60 20.67 -17.85
C ARG A 77 17.02 20.70 -19.26
#